data_AF-A0A4Q3RXU7-F1
#
_entry.id   AF-A0A4Q3RXU7-F1
#
_cell.length_a   1.000
_cell.length_b   1.000
_cell.length_c   1.000
_cell.angle_alpha   90.00
_cell.angle_beta   90.00
_cell.angle_gamma   90.00
#
_symmetry.space_group_name_H-M   'P 1'
#
loop_
_entity.id
_entity.type
_entity.pdbx_description
1 polymer ?
#
loop_
_entity_poly.entity_id
_entity_poly.type
_entity_poly.pdbx_seq_one_letter_code
_entity_poly.pdbx_strand_id
1 'polypeptide(L)'
;MTISRPIETEYNDFFKGYVNGVPQDDLITALRQTGEEVARVFKSIPPEIEVFRYDTNKWSIKEVLMHLADYERYFAFKALVALRNDTDTVLYHPKREHYLFNAGCEKRHLADLVPEFEITRAATISL
;
A
#
# COMPACT_ATOMS: atom_id res chain seq x y z
N MET A 1 -5.62 13.82 -16.48
CA MET A 1 -4.15 13.80 -16.65
C MET A 1 -3.73 12.35 -16.52
N THR A 2 -2.92 11.85 -17.45
CA THR A 2 -2.43 10.45 -17.45
C THR A 2 -1.03 10.45 -16.84
N ILE A 3 -0.76 9.53 -15.91
CA ILE A 3 0.58 9.35 -15.34
C ILE A 3 1.10 8.02 -15.89
N SER A 4 2.01 8.10 -16.85
CA SER A 4 2.51 6.92 -17.56
C SER A 4 3.44 6.09 -16.68
N ARG A 5 3.55 4.80 -16.99
CA ARG A 5 4.54 3.90 -16.42
C ARG A 5 5.95 4.52 -16.48
N PRO A 6 6.72 4.46 -15.38
CA PRO A 6 8.05 5.02 -15.37
C PRO A 6 8.98 4.24 -16.31
N ILE A 7 9.91 4.94 -16.94
CA ILE A 7 10.97 4.32 -17.76
C ILE A 7 12.09 3.79 -16.85
N GLU A 8 12.92 2.87 -17.37
CA GLU A 8 13.94 2.17 -16.56
C GLU A 8 14.94 3.11 -15.87
N THR A 9 15.14 4.33 -16.38
CA THR A 9 16.04 5.33 -15.77
C THR A 9 15.40 6.10 -14.60
N GLU A 10 14.10 5.95 -14.35
CA GLU A 10 13.36 6.67 -13.29
C GLU A 10 13.26 5.88 -11.98
N TYR A 11 13.74 4.63 -11.95
CA TYR A 11 13.75 3.80 -10.76
C TYR A 11 15.00 2.92 -10.69
N ASN A 12 15.32 2.43 -9.48
CA ASN A 12 16.42 1.48 -9.30
C ASN A 12 16.05 0.10 -9.87
N ASP A 13 16.97 -0.59 -10.55
CA ASP A 13 16.77 -1.91 -11.16
C ASP A 13 16.08 -2.95 -10.26
N PHE A 14 16.30 -2.88 -8.95
CA PHE A 14 15.59 -3.69 -7.96
C PHE A 14 14.05 -3.65 -8.13
N PHE A 15 13.50 -2.51 -8.54
CA PHE A 15 12.06 -2.31 -8.71
C PHE A 15 11.52 -2.77 -10.08
N LYS A 16 12.38 -3.15 -11.03
CA LYS A 16 11.97 -3.54 -12.38
C LYS A 16 10.92 -4.66 -12.39
N GLY A 17 11.09 -5.66 -11.54
CA GLY A 17 10.12 -6.75 -11.41
C GLY A 17 8.73 -6.27 -10.95
N TYR A 18 8.69 -5.33 -10.00
CA TYR A 18 7.44 -4.76 -9.51
C TYR A 18 6.77 -3.87 -10.56
N VAL A 19 7.53 -3.01 -11.23
CA VAL A 19 7.02 -2.15 -12.31
C VAL A 19 6.43 -3.01 -13.42
N ASN A 20 7.14 -4.06 -13.87
CA ASN A 20 6.65 -4.96 -14.92
C ASN A 20 5.45 -5.81 -14.50
N GLY A 21 5.25 -6.03 -13.20
CA GLY A 21 4.10 -6.76 -12.66
C GLY A 21 2.78 -5.99 -12.75
N VAL A 22 2.80 -4.68 -13.00
CA VAL A 22 1.60 -3.86 -13.19
C VAL A 22 1.20 -3.89 -14.66
N PRO A 23 0.03 -4.42 -15.05
CA PRO A 23 -0.34 -4.54 -16.46
C PRO A 23 -0.85 -3.23 -17.08
N GLN A 24 -1.32 -2.28 -16.28
CA GLN A 24 -1.80 -0.99 -16.75
C GLN A 24 -0.64 0.00 -16.94
N ASP A 25 -0.72 0.84 -17.97
CA ASP A 25 0.28 1.88 -18.22
C ASP A 25 -0.04 3.21 -17.52
N ASP A 26 -1.32 3.48 -17.22
CA ASP A 26 -1.72 4.66 -16.46
C ASP A 26 -1.81 4.32 -14.96
N LEU A 27 -1.05 5.06 -14.14
CA LEU A 27 -0.97 4.85 -12.70
C LEU A 27 -2.34 4.96 -12.00
N ILE A 28 -3.16 5.94 -12.38
CA ILE A 28 -4.46 6.15 -11.73
C ILE A 28 -5.41 4.98 -12.03
N THR A 29 -5.39 4.50 -13.28
CA THR A 29 -6.11 3.29 -13.68
C THR A 29 -5.60 2.06 -12.92
N ALA A 30 -4.29 1.88 -12.79
CA ALA A 30 -3.68 0.80 -12.03
C ALA A 30 -4.12 0.83 -10.54
N LEU A 31 -4.07 2.00 -9.91
CA LEU A 31 -4.47 2.19 -8.51
C LEU A 31 -5.96 1.90 -8.28
N ARG A 32 -6.84 2.31 -9.19
CA ARG A 32 -8.28 1.99 -9.08
C ARG A 32 -8.53 0.49 -9.17
N GLN A 33 -8.02 -0.15 -10.22
CA GLN A 33 -8.29 -1.57 -10.48
C GLN A 33 -7.68 -2.47 -9.40
N THR A 34 -6.42 -2.22 -9.02
CA THR A 34 -5.78 -2.98 -7.93
C THR A 34 -6.43 -2.70 -6.58
N GLY A 35 -6.93 -1.49 -6.34
CA GLY A 35 -7.66 -1.13 -5.12
C GLY A 35 -8.95 -1.93 -4.97
N GLU A 36 -9.75 -2.00 -6.04
CA GLU A 36 -10.98 -2.79 -6.10
C GLU A 36 -10.72 -4.29 -5.95
N GLU A 37 -9.65 -4.80 -6.58
CA GLU A 37 -9.27 -6.21 -6.48
C GLU A 37 -8.83 -6.57 -5.06
N VAL A 38 -7.92 -5.80 -4.47
CA VAL A 38 -7.46 -6.00 -3.09
C VAL A 38 -8.65 -5.94 -2.13
N ALA A 39 -9.49 -4.92 -2.20
CA ALA A 39 -10.65 -4.80 -1.33
C ALA A 39 -11.60 -6.00 -1.47
N ARG A 40 -11.84 -6.48 -2.70
CA ARG A 40 -12.66 -7.67 -2.96
C ARG A 40 -12.07 -8.93 -2.34
N VAL A 41 -10.76 -9.16 -2.54
CA VAL A 41 -10.06 -10.32 -1.96
C VAL A 41 -10.18 -10.28 -0.45
N PHE A 42 -9.84 -9.17 0.21
CA PHE A 42 -9.89 -9.09 1.68
C PHE A 42 -11.31 -9.14 2.25
N LYS A 43 -12.33 -8.61 1.55
CA LYS A 43 -13.75 -8.76 1.94
C LYS A 43 -14.24 -10.21 1.86
N SER A 44 -13.63 -11.04 1.02
CA SER A 44 -14.01 -12.44 0.87
C SER A 44 -13.45 -13.36 1.97
N ILE A 45 -12.53 -12.86 2.79
CA ILE A 45 -11.84 -13.64 3.82
C ILE A 45 -12.76 -13.79 5.04
N PRO A 46 -13.08 -15.02 5.47
CA PRO A 46 -13.87 -15.24 6.66
C PRO A 46 -13.16 -14.72 7.94
N PRO A 47 -13.90 -14.15 8.91
CA PRO A 47 -13.31 -13.65 10.16
C PRO A 47 -12.48 -14.68 10.92
N GLU A 48 -12.79 -15.97 10.78
CA GLU A 48 -12.13 -17.08 11.47
C GLU A 48 -10.67 -17.26 11.04
N ILE A 49 -10.30 -16.78 9.84
CA ILE A 49 -8.95 -16.96 9.30
C ILE A 49 -8.18 -15.65 9.13
N GLU A 50 -8.74 -14.49 9.50
CA GLU A 50 -8.06 -13.20 9.33
C GLU A 50 -6.75 -13.09 10.13
N VAL A 51 -6.60 -13.90 11.19
CA VAL A 51 -5.40 -14.03 12.03
C VAL A 51 -4.43 -15.13 11.55
N PHE A 52 -4.77 -15.86 10.49
CA PHE A 52 -3.97 -16.98 9.99
C PHE A 52 -2.57 -16.51 9.57
N ARG A 53 -1.55 -17.28 9.96
CA ARG A 53 -0.14 -17.11 9.61
C ARG A 53 0.36 -18.43 9.03
N TYR A 54 0.99 -18.39 7.87
CA TYR A 54 1.47 -19.62 7.21
C TYR A 54 2.75 -20.18 7.83
N ASP A 55 3.49 -19.38 8.60
CA ASP A 55 4.70 -19.81 9.31
C ASP A 55 4.99 -18.85 10.48
N THR A 56 5.87 -19.28 11.37
CA THR A 56 6.37 -18.51 12.50
C THR A 56 7.02 -17.21 12.02
N ASN A 57 6.76 -16.10 12.73
CA ASN A 57 7.26 -14.76 12.40
C ASN A 57 6.77 -14.17 11.07
N LYS A 58 5.79 -14.80 10.40
CA LYS A 58 5.13 -14.26 9.21
C LYS A 58 3.90 -13.46 9.58
N TRP A 59 3.52 -12.56 8.67
CA TRP A 59 2.36 -11.71 8.86
C TRP A 59 1.07 -12.51 8.86
N SER A 60 0.13 -12.07 9.68
CA SER A 60 -1.27 -12.48 9.54
C SER A 60 -1.89 -11.80 8.32
N ILE A 61 -3.01 -12.32 7.85
CA ILE A 61 -3.75 -11.71 6.74
C ILE A 61 -4.08 -10.24 7.02
N LYS A 62 -4.58 -9.92 8.23
CA LYS A 62 -4.89 -8.53 8.60
C LYS A 62 -3.66 -7.61 8.66
N GLU A 63 -2.51 -8.13 9.07
CA GLU A 63 -1.25 -7.37 9.06
C GLU A 63 -0.77 -7.06 7.63
N VAL A 64 -1.03 -7.95 6.66
CA VAL A 64 -0.72 -7.67 5.25
C VAL A 64 -1.53 -6.47 4.75
N LEU A 65 -2.86 -6.45 4.99
CA LEU A 65 -3.70 -5.34 4.54
C LEU A 65 -3.29 -4.02 5.20
N MET A 66 -3.02 -4.03 6.50
CA MET A 66 -2.55 -2.87 7.23
C MET A 66 -1.22 -2.36 6.65
N HIS A 67 -0.28 -3.27 6.38
CA HIS A 67 1.00 -2.91 5.79
C HIS A 67 0.85 -2.23 4.43
N LEU A 68 -0.07 -2.72 3.58
CA LEU A 68 -0.38 -2.07 2.30
C LEU A 68 -0.90 -0.65 2.49
N ALA A 69 -1.84 -0.44 3.43
CA ALA A 69 -2.40 0.88 3.71
C ALA A 69 -1.33 1.86 4.25
N ASP A 70 -0.47 1.41 5.17
CA ASP A 70 0.59 2.24 5.73
C ASP A 70 1.65 2.65 4.71
N TYR A 71 2.07 1.71 3.85
CA TYR A 71 3.03 2.00 2.80
C TYR A 71 2.44 2.94 1.75
N GLU A 72 1.15 2.80 1.44
CA GLU A 72 0.49 3.73 0.54
C GLU A 72 0.45 5.15 1.09
N ARG A 73 0.10 5.34 2.37
CA ARG A 73 0.17 6.66 3.04
C ARG A 73 1.57 7.24 3.02
N TYR A 74 2.58 6.40 3.25
CA TYR A 74 3.97 6.83 3.18
C TYR A 74 4.35 7.30 1.76
N PHE A 75 3.99 6.55 0.72
CA PHE A 75 4.24 6.97 -0.66
C PHE A 75 3.45 8.22 -1.07
N ALA A 76 2.20 8.34 -0.64
CA ALA A 76 1.38 9.53 -0.84
C ALA A 76 2.02 10.77 -0.17
N PHE A 77 2.52 10.61 1.06
CA PHE A 77 3.27 11.67 1.74
C PHE A 77 4.54 12.08 0.97
N LYS A 78 5.33 11.11 0.50
CA LYS A 78 6.50 11.40 -0.34
C LYS A 78 6.13 12.14 -1.64
N ALA A 79 5.06 11.71 -2.29
CA ALA A 79 4.55 12.34 -3.50
C ALA A 79 4.14 13.80 -3.21
N LEU A 80 3.44 14.05 -2.11
CA LEU A 80 3.06 15.41 -1.70
C LEU A 80 4.29 16.31 -1.48
N VAL A 81 5.29 15.84 -0.73
CA VAL A 81 6.54 16.58 -0.48
C VAL A 81 7.22 16.93 -1.81
N ALA A 82 7.37 15.96 -2.71
CA ALA A 82 7.96 16.17 -4.04
C ALA A 82 7.14 17.17 -4.88
N LEU A 83 5.81 17.05 -4.91
CA LEU A 83 4.90 17.95 -5.63
C LEU A 83 4.89 19.39 -5.08
N ARG A 84 5.47 19.63 -3.90
CA ARG A 84 5.65 20.97 -3.33
C ARG A 84 7.08 21.49 -3.45
N ASN A 85 7.95 20.76 -4.15
CA ASN A 85 9.39 21.05 -4.26
C ASN A 85 10.04 21.26 -2.89
N ASP A 86 9.55 20.56 -1.86
CA ASP A 86 10.13 20.64 -0.52
C ASP A 86 11.39 19.75 -0.47
N THR A 87 12.55 20.42 -0.37
CA THR A 87 13.87 19.79 -0.28
C THR A 87 14.38 19.67 1.15
N ASP A 88 13.66 20.22 2.13
CA ASP A 88 14.07 20.30 3.53
C ASP A 88 13.55 19.09 4.32
N THR A 89 12.39 18.55 3.93
CA THR A 89 11.78 17.39 4.59
C THR A 89 12.63 16.11 4.41
N VAL A 90 13.10 15.55 5.53
CA VAL A 90 13.87 14.30 5.54
C VAL A 90 12.94 13.08 5.43
N LEU A 91 13.05 12.35 4.33
CA LEU A 91 12.23 11.17 4.04
C LEU A 91 12.95 9.87 4.42
N TYR A 92 12.85 9.46 5.69
CA TYR A 92 13.40 8.18 6.15
C TYR A 92 12.62 6.99 5.59
N HIS A 93 13.31 5.86 5.41
CA HIS A 93 12.66 4.60 5.05
C HIS A 93 11.86 4.04 6.24
N PRO A 94 10.62 3.57 6.03
CA PRO A 94 9.81 2.93 7.06
C PRO A 94 10.51 1.69 7.62
N LYS A 95 10.85 1.71 8.90
CA LYS A 95 11.41 0.54 9.57
C LYS A 95 10.29 -0.43 9.93
N ARG A 96 10.42 -1.70 9.55
CA ARG A 96 9.39 -2.73 9.79
C ARG A 96 8.96 -2.75 11.26
N GLU A 97 9.92 -2.67 12.17
CA GLU A 97 9.68 -2.68 13.61
C GLU A 97 8.84 -1.49 14.11
N HIS A 98 8.89 -0.33 13.44
CA HIS A 98 8.13 0.83 13.86
C HIS A 98 6.70 0.83 13.33
N TYR A 99 6.50 0.30 12.12
CA TYR A 99 5.20 0.32 11.46
C TYR A 99 4.37 -0.89 11.90
N LEU A 100 4.86 -2.10 11.65
CA LEU A 100 4.11 -3.32 11.91
C LEU A 100 3.80 -3.53 13.40
N PHE A 101 4.82 -3.44 14.27
CA PHE A 101 4.62 -3.77 15.70
C PHE A 101 3.73 -2.75 16.42
N ASN A 102 3.64 -1.52 15.89
CA ASN A 102 2.81 -0.47 16.47
C ASN A 102 1.46 -0.32 15.76
N ALA A 103 1.19 -1.08 14.70
CA ALA A 103 -0.05 -0.98 13.94
C ALA A 103 -1.30 -1.47 14.71
N GLY A 104 -1.12 -2.14 15.85
CA GLY A 104 -2.22 -2.57 16.71
C GLY A 104 -3.17 -3.56 16.05
N CYS A 105 -2.71 -4.30 15.02
CA CYS A 105 -3.53 -5.23 14.23
C CYS A 105 -4.25 -6.27 15.09
N GLU A 106 -3.71 -6.63 16.26
CA GLU A 106 -4.33 -7.59 17.18
C GLU A 106 -5.73 -7.17 17.66
N LYS A 107 -6.03 -5.86 17.67
CA LYS A 107 -7.32 -5.30 18.11
C LYS A 107 -8.23 -4.85 16.95
N ARG A 108 -7.88 -5.19 15.72
CA ARG A 108 -8.57 -4.77 14.50
C ARG A 108 -9.05 -5.98 13.72
N HIS A 109 -10.19 -5.83 13.04
CA HIS A 109 -10.77 -6.83 12.16
C HIS A 109 -10.71 -6.38 10.70
N LEU A 110 -10.69 -7.32 9.74
CA LEU A 110 -10.72 -6.98 8.32
C LEU A 110 -11.95 -6.15 7.94
N ALA A 111 -13.08 -6.36 8.63
CA ALA A 111 -14.29 -5.56 8.47
C ALA A 111 -14.07 -4.06 8.69
N ASP A 112 -13.11 -3.69 9.56
CA ASP A 112 -12.73 -2.29 9.81
C ASP A 112 -11.57 -1.84 8.91
N LEU A 113 -10.64 -2.74 8.59
CA LEU A 113 -9.43 -2.42 7.84
C LEU A 113 -9.68 -2.24 6.34
N VAL A 114 -10.62 -3.00 5.75
CA VAL A 114 -10.90 -2.84 4.31
C VAL A 114 -11.49 -1.46 3.99
N PRO A 115 -12.51 -0.95 4.70
CA PRO A 115 -12.99 0.42 4.47
C PRO A 115 -11.88 1.47 4.66
N GLU A 116 -11.00 1.28 5.64
CA GLU A 116 -9.85 2.18 5.87
C GLU A 116 -8.88 2.18 4.67
N PHE A 117 -8.57 1.00 4.13
CA PHE A 117 -7.76 0.87 2.92
C PHE A 117 -8.45 1.52 1.71
N GLU A 118 -9.75 1.31 1.51
CA GLU A 118 -10.51 1.91 0.41
C GLU A 118 -10.47 3.45 0.47
N ILE A 119 -10.63 4.03 1.66
CA ILE A 119 -10.51 5.49 1.88
C ILE A 119 -9.09 5.96 1.58
N THR A 120 -8.09 5.23 2.05
CA THR A 120 -6.67 5.54 1.78
C THR A 120 -6.39 5.55 0.28
N ARG A 121 -6.88 4.54 -0.44
CA ARG A 121 -6.76 4.45 -1.90
C ARG A 121 -7.44 5.60 -2.62
N ALA A 122 -8.66 5.94 -2.21
CA ALA A 122 -9.37 7.08 -2.77
C ALA A 122 -8.62 8.40 -2.53
N ALA A 123 -8.07 8.58 -1.32
CA ALA A 123 -7.26 9.75 -0.98
C ALA A 123 -5.99 9.85 -1.85
N THR A 124 -5.25 8.75 -2.01
CA THR A 124 -4.06 8.68 -2.88
C THR A 124 -4.39 9.04 -4.33
N ILE A 125 -5.52 8.54 -4.87
CA ILE A 125 -5.96 8.84 -6.23
C ILE A 125 -6.32 10.33 -6.40
N SER A 126 -6.76 10.99 -5.33
CA SER A 126 -7.18 12.40 -5.35
C SER A 126 -6.08 13.42 -5.01
N LEU A 127 -4.88 12.94 -4.64
CA LEU A 127 -3.74 13.77 -4.25
C LEU A 127 -3.25 14.68 -5.39
#